data_AF-A0A3B4BBV2-F1
#
_entry.id   AF-A0A3B4BBV2-F1
#
_cell.length_a   1.000
_cell.length_b   1.000
_cell.length_c   1.000
_cell.angle_alpha   90.00
_cell.angle_beta   90.00
_cell.angle_gamma   90.00
#
_symmetry.space_group_name_H-M   'P 1'
#
loop_
_entity.id
_entity.type
_entity.pdbx_description
1 polymer ?
#
loop_
_entity_poly.entity_id
_entity_poly.type
_entity_poly.pdbx_seq_one_letter_code
_entity_poly.pdbx_strand_id
1 'polypeptide(L)'
;KMSSDLKKRKSKVVRSEGGTPETKRGRAEGEQQDVRVYNEEVELDSRDPEQDYAQYKESCESLSTLMAEIQELKANGAKEGSSEVEQRRMQSCIHFMNLKKLNRLAHMRLKRGRDQTHEAKQKVDVLHLQLQNLLYEVMHLQKEISKCLEFKSKHEEIDLVTEDVFYKEAPPEISRPHLTNNDQHQLTLARLDWELEQRKRLAEKYKESLTTKEKIQKSIEVKKEHLASLQPGLNAIMQASLPVQEFLSMPFEQTQKQTEIARHLPPPLYVLFVQANAYGQACDKSLSVSINGDVDEAKALSKPPEDSQDDESDSDAEEEQEKTVSLVLYL
;
A
#
# COMPACT_ATOMS: atom_id res chain seq x y z
N LYS A 1 -37.08 7.04 10.67
CA LYS A 1 -37.68 6.86 9.33
C LYS A 1 -37.39 5.42 8.88
N MET A 2 -38.46 4.66 8.64
CA MET A 2 -38.58 3.43 7.82
C MET A 2 -37.83 2.17 8.32
N SER A 3 -38.48 1.30 9.09
CA SER A 3 -39.40 0.20 8.68
C SER A 3 -38.65 -1.06 8.23
N SER A 4 -38.44 -1.97 9.18
CA SER A 4 -37.86 -3.31 9.01
C SER A 4 -38.97 -4.35 8.82
N ASP A 5 -39.26 -4.71 7.56
CA ASP A 5 -40.18 -5.81 7.22
C ASP A 5 -39.42 -7.13 7.06
N LEU A 6 -39.38 -7.92 8.15
CA LEU A 6 -38.99 -9.33 8.15
C LEU A 6 -40.14 -10.19 7.60
N LYS A 7 -40.17 -10.41 6.27
CA LYS A 7 -41.07 -11.40 5.65
C LYS A 7 -40.46 -12.81 5.67
N LYS A 8 -41.03 -13.62 6.56
CA LYS A 8 -40.97 -15.08 6.70
C LYS A 8 -40.74 -15.84 5.38
N ARG A 9 -39.65 -16.62 5.29
CA ARG A 9 -39.50 -17.72 4.32
C ARG A 9 -39.94 -19.03 4.98
N LYS A 10 -41.02 -19.62 4.47
CA LYS A 10 -41.49 -20.96 4.82
C LYS A 10 -40.52 -22.01 4.27
N SER A 11 -40.17 -23.01 5.09
CA SER A 11 -39.44 -24.21 4.68
C SER A 11 -40.31 -25.05 3.74
N LYS A 12 -39.80 -25.36 2.55
CA LYS A 12 -40.45 -26.29 1.63
C LYS A 12 -39.86 -27.68 1.87
N VAL A 13 -40.67 -28.53 2.49
CA VAL A 13 -40.44 -29.96 2.70
C VAL A 13 -40.24 -30.64 1.35
N VAL A 14 -39.07 -31.24 1.14
CA VAL A 14 -38.78 -32.14 0.03
C VAL A 14 -39.37 -33.49 0.40
N ARG A 15 -40.36 -33.94 -0.36
CA ARG A 15 -41.01 -35.23 -0.21
C ARG A 15 -40.15 -36.27 -0.93
N SER A 16 -39.51 -37.14 -0.15
CA SER A 16 -38.83 -38.34 -0.60
C SER A 16 -39.87 -39.41 -0.90
N GLU A 17 -40.08 -39.76 -2.16
CA GLU A 17 -40.83 -40.95 -2.57
C GLU A 17 -39.81 -42.06 -2.85
N GLY A 18 -39.63 -42.94 -1.86
CA GLY A 18 -39.00 -44.24 -2.03
C GLY A 18 -40.06 -45.26 -2.40
N GLY A 19 -39.92 -45.89 -3.57
CA GLY A 19 -40.71 -47.05 -4.00
C GLY A 19 -39.80 -48.26 -4.13
N THR A 20 -40.07 -49.28 -3.32
CA THR A 20 -39.43 -50.61 -3.29
C THR A 20 -39.65 -51.42 -4.58
N PRO A 21 -38.76 -52.37 -4.91
CA PRO A 21 -38.89 -53.21 -6.09
C PRO A 21 -39.80 -54.42 -5.81
N GLU A 22 -40.92 -54.56 -6.51
CA GLU A 22 -41.72 -55.78 -6.50
C GLU A 22 -41.16 -56.80 -7.51
N THR A 23 -40.63 -57.88 -6.93
CA THR A 23 -40.32 -59.15 -7.57
C THR A 23 -41.58 -59.76 -8.19
N LYS A 24 -41.65 -59.92 -9.53
CA LYS A 24 -42.65 -60.78 -10.18
C LYS A 24 -42.00 -62.03 -10.77
N ARG A 25 -42.35 -63.16 -10.16
CA ARG A 25 -42.06 -64.53 -10.56
C ARG A 25 -42.57 -64.80 -11.98
N GLY A 26 -41.81 -65.62 -12.70
CA GLY A 26 -42.09 -66.04 -14.07
C GLY A 26 -43.39 -66.83 -14.23
N ARG A 27 -43.90 -66.79 -15.46
CA ARG A 27 -44.87 -67.74 -15.99
C ARG A 27 -44.39 -68.20 -17.36
N ALA A 28 -44.36 -69.53 -17.51
CA ALA A 28 -43.83 -70.29 -18.62
C ALA A 28 -44.53 -70.01 -19.95
N GLU A 29 -43.76 -70.34 -20.98
CA GLU A 29 -44.03 -70.42 -22.41
C GLU A 29 -45.50 -70.70 -22.78
N GLY A 30 -46.01 -69.83 -23.65
CA GLY A 30 -47.26 -69.99 -24.36
C GLY A 30 -47.21 -69.14 -25.61
N GLU A 31 -46.92 -69.80 -26.74
CA GLU A 31 -47.20 -69.41 -28.13
C GLU A 31 -46.93 -67.95 -28.51
N GLN A 32 -45.82 -67.77 -29.26
CA GLN A 32 -45.57 -66.60 -30.10
C GLN A 32 -46.68 -66.48 -31.16
N GLN A 33 -47.80 -65.88 -30.79
CA GLN A 33 -48.60 -65.13 -31.75
C GLN A 33 -47.97 -63.75 -31.86
N ASP A 34 -47.28 -63.58 -32.98
CA ASP A 34 -46.69 -62.35 -33.48
C ASP A 34 -47.80 -61.32 -33.71
N VAL A 35 -48.34 -60.75 -32.63
CA VAL A 35 -49.16 -59.55 -32.69
C VAL A 35 -48.20 -58.45 -33.09
N ARG A 36 -48.09 -58.22 -34.41
CA ARG A 36 -47.58 -56.97 -34.99
C ARG A 36 -48.37 -55.82 -34.37
N VAL A 37 -47.94 -55.36 -33.19
CA VAL A 37 -48.37 -54.08 -32.65
C VAL A 37 -47.86 -53.06 -33.64
N TYR A 38 -48.77 -52.53 -34.45
CA TYR A 38 -48.48 -51.51 -35.44
C TYR A 38 -47.95 -50.29 -34.69
N ASN A 39 -46.63 -50.19 -34.58
CA ASN A 39 -45.99 -49.10 -33.87
C ASN A 39 -45.84 -47.94 -34.83
N GLU A 40 -46.81 -47.03 -34.79
CA GLU A 40 -46.81 -45.82 -35.63
C GLU A 40 -45.53 -44.98 -35.44
N GLU A 41 -44.82 -45.12 -34.32
CA GLU A 41 -43.52 -44.49 -34.10
C GLU A 41 -42.42 -45.06 -35.01
N VAL A 42 -42.44 -46.36 -35.27
CA VAL A 42 -41.49 -47.03 -36.20
C VAL A 42 -41.85 -46.71 -37.65
N GLU A 43 -43.15 -46.60 -37.95
CA GLU A 43 -43.59 -46.15 -39.28
C GLU A 43 -43.09 -44.72 -39.57
N LEU A 44 -43.10 -43.84 -38.57
CA LEU A 44 -42.60 -42.47 -38.71
C LEU A 44 -41.12 -42.35 -39.07
N ASP A 45 -40.29 -43.29 -38.63
CA ASP A 45 -38.85 -43.28 -38.90
C ASP A 45 -38.49 -43.64 -40.34
N SER A 46 -39.34 -44.44 -40.99
CA SER A 46 -39.16 -44.88 -42.36
C SER A 46 -39.83 -43.96 -43.40
N ARG A 47 -40.63 -42.99 -42.95
CA ARG A 47 -41.43 -42.12 -43.82
C ARG A 47 -40.81 -40.74 -43.98
N ASP A 48 -40.72 -40.31 -45.23
CA ASP A 48 -40.25 -38.99 -45.62
C ASP A 48 -41.34 -37.92 -45.38
N PRO A 49 -41.06 -36.85 -44.59
CA PRO A 49 -42.00 -35.76 -44.37
C PRO A 49 -42.52 -35.10 -45.65
N GLU A 50 -41.68 -34.99 -46.69
CA GLU A 50 -42.06 -34.36 -47.96
C GLU A 50 -43.05 -35.23 -48.74
N GLN A 51 -42.85 -36.55 -48.72
CA GLN A 51 -43.78 -37.52 -49.33
C GLN A 51 -45.10 -37.59 -48.56
N ASP A 52 -45.08 -37.53 -47.23
CA ASP A 52 -46.29 -37.44 -46.41
C ASP A 52 -47.11 -36.19 -46.74
N TYR A 53 -46.45 -35.06 -46.97
CA TYR A 53 -47.11 -33.82 -47.38
C TYR A 53 -47.69 -33.92 -48.80
N ALA A 54 -46.97 -34.54 -49.74
CA ALA A 54 -47.48 -34.79 -51.09
C ALA A 54 -48.73 -35.69 -51.06
N GLN A 55 -48.70 -36.79 -50.29
CA GLN A 55 -49.85 -37.69 -50.10
C GLN A 55 -51.04 -37.01 -49.43
N TYR A 56 -50.77 -36.09 -48.48
CA TYR A 56 -51.80 -35.27 -47.86
C TYR A 56 -52.47 -34.36 -48.89
N LYS A 57 -51.69 -33.68 -49.72
CA LYS A 57 -52.19 -32.80 -50.78
C LYS A 57 -53.02 -33.57 -51.82
N GLU A 58 -52.51 -34.69 -52.31
CA GLU A 58 -53.20 -35.56 -53.26
C GLU A 58 -54.52 -36.11 -52.67
N SER A 59 -54.54 -36.48 -51.39
CA SER A 59 -55.76 -36.92 -50.70
C SER A 59 -56.79 -35.81 -50.58
N CYS A 60 -56.36 -34.56 -50.36
CA CYS A 60 -57.24 -33.39 -50.34
C CYS A 60 -57.80 -33.05 -51.73
N GLU A 61 -56.97 -33.11 -52.77
CA GLU A 61 -57.39 -32.91 -54.16
C GLU A 61 -58.39 -33.98 -54.59
N SER A 62 -58.09 -35.26 -54.31
CA SER A 62 -58.99 -36.39 -54.59
C SER A 62 -60.32 -36.25 -53.86
N LEU A 63 -60.30 -35.86 -52.59
CA LEU A 63 -61.51 -35.62 -51.80
C LEU A 63 -62.34 -34.47 -52.36
N SER A 64 -61.71 -33.38 -52.82
CA SER A 64 -62.38 -32.26 -53.49
C SER A 64 -63.06 -32.70 -54.78
N THR A 65 -62.40 -33.52 -55.60
CA THR A 65 -62.97 -34.07 -56.84
C THR A 65 -64.17 -34.96 -56.53
N LEU A 66 -64.04 -35.88 -55.58
CA LEU A 66 -65.15 -36.75 -55.15
C LEU A 66 -66.34 -35.95 -54.62
N MET A 67 -66.11 -34.88 -53.87
CA MET A 67 -67.17 -33.99 -53.39
C MET A 67 -67.87 -33.26 -54.54
N ALA A 68 -67.13 -32.76 -55.53
CA ALA A 68 -67.68 -32.11 -56.72
C ALA A 68 -68.53 -33.09 -57.55
N GLU A 69 -68.05 -34.32 -57.74
CA GLU A 69 -68.80 -35.36 -58.46
C GLU A 69 -70.07 -35.78 -57.71
N ILE A 70 -70.03 -35.90 -56.37
CA ILE A 70 -71.23 -36.15 -55.56
C ILE A 70 -72.23 -35.01 -55.74
N GLN A 71 -71.77 -33.76 -55.79
CA GLN A 71 -72.63 -32.61 -56.02
C GLN A 71 -73.27 -32.63 -57.42
N GLU A 72 -72.51 -32.99 -58.45
CA GLU A 72 -72.99 -33.13 -59.83
C GLU A 72 -74.02 -34.27 -59.97
N LEU A 73 -73.74 -35.44 -59.39
CA LEU A 73 -74.68 -36.57 -59.37
C LEU A 73 -76.00 -36.20 -58.69
N LYS A 74 -75.94 -35.44 -57.59
CA LYS A 74 -77.13 -34.91 -56.92
C LYS A 74 -77.87 -33.87 -57.78
N ALA A 75 -77.16 -32.98 -58.46
CA ALA A 75 -77.75 -31.99 -59.36
C ALA A 75 -78.46 -32.63 -60.57
N ASN A 76 -77.95 -33.76 -61.06
CA ASN A 76 -78.51 -34.54 -62.16
C ASN A 76 -79.68 -35.46 -61.74
N GLY A 77 -80.18 -35.32 -60.49
CA GLY A 77 -81.38 -36.01 -60.02
C GLY A 77 -81.15 -37.39 -59.40
N ALA A 78 -79.90 -37.77 -59.08
CA ALA A 78 -79.64 -39.00 -58.33
C ALA A 78 -80.29 -38.92 -56.93
N LYS A 79 -81.07 -39.94 -56.57
CA LYS A 79 -81.68 -40.05 -55.24
C LYS A 79 -80.60 -40.28 -54.17
N GLU A 80 -80.85 -39.76 -52.97
CA GLU A 80 -80.03 -40.09 -51.80
C GLU A 80 -80.03 -41.61 -51.57
N GLY A 81 -78.83 -42.21 -51.45
CA GLY A 81 -78.66 -43.67 -51.38
C GLY A 81 -78.51 -44.39 -52.74
N SER A 82 -78.36 -43.66 -53.85
CA SER A 82 -77.90 -44.24 -55.12
C SER A 82 -76.56 -44.98 -54.93
N SER A 83 -76.40 -46.13 -55.60
CA SER A 83 -75.17 -46.93 -55.54
C SER A 83 -73.91 -46.13 -55.92
N GLU A 84 -74.01 -45.21 -56.89
CA GLU A 84 -72.88 -44.35 -57.29
C GLU A 84 -72.54 -43.30 -56.22
N VAL A 85 -73.56 -42.73 -55.56
CA VAL A 85 -73.36 -41.73 -54.50
C VAL A 85 -72.73 -42.40 -53.27
N GLU A 86 -73.16 -43.60 -52.90
CA GLU A 86 -72.56 -44.34 -51.78
C GLU A 86 -71.15 -44.84 -52.08
N GLN A 87 -70.87 -45.21 -53.34
CA GLN A 87 -69.51 -45.56 -53.74
C GLN A 87 -68.55 -44.37 -53.60
N ARG A 88 -68.94 -43.17 -54.06
CA ARG A 88 -68.13 -41.95 -53.92
C ARG A 88 -68.01 -41.48 -52.46
N ARG A 89 -69.04 -41.67 -51.65
CA ARG A 89 -68.98 -41.46 -50.18
C ARG A 89 -67.99 -42.40 -49.52
N MET A 90 -68.01 -43.69 -49.86
CA MET A 90 -67.07 -44.68 -49.34
C MET A 90 -65.62 -44.35 -49.72
N GLN A 91 -65.36 -43.95 -50.96
CA GLN A 91 -64.05 -43.47 -51.40
C GLN A 91 -63.61 -42.22 -50.61
N SER A 92 -64.53 -41.28 -50.38
CA SER A 92 -64.29 -40.09 -49.55
C SER A 92 -63.91 -40.45 -48.11
N CYS A 93 -64.59 -41.44 -47.52
CA CYS A 93 -64.26 -41.95 -46.17
C CYS A 93 -62.84 -42.51 -46.09
N ILE A 94 -62.37 -43.22 -47.13
CA ILE A 94 -60.99 -43.73 -47.20
C ILE A 94 -59.99 -42.57 -47.21
N HIS A 95 -60.22 -41.54 -48.03
CA HIS A 95 -59.37 -40.34 -48.02
C HIS A 95 -59.39 -39.63 -46.66
N PHE A 96 -60.54 -39.53 -45.98
CA PHE A 96 -60.61 -39.00 -44.62
C PHE A 96 -59.82 -39.82 -43.59
N MET A 97 -59.84 -41.15 -43.68
CA MET A 97 -59.03 -42.02 -42.83
C MET A 97 -57.54 -41.78 -43.07
N ASN A 98 -57.11 -41.63 -44.33
CA ASN A 98 -55.73 -41.31 -44.69
C ASN A 98 -55.31 -39.94 -44.14
N LEU A 99 -56.15 -38.90 -44.26
CA LEU A 99 -55.88 -37.58 -43.71
C LEU A 99 -55.75 -37.61 -42.18
N LYS A 100 -56.61 -38.36 -41.48
CA LYS A 100 -56.50 -38.55 -40.02
C LYS A 100 -55.20 -39.26 -39.64
N LYS A 101 -54.80 -40.29 -40.39
CA LYS A 101 -53.52 -40.98 -40.18
C LYS A 101 -52.34 -40.02 -40.35
N LEU A 102 -52.28 -39.29 -41.47
CA LEU A 102 -51.23 -38.31 -41.75
C LEU A 102 -51.17 -37.20 -40.69
N ASN A 103 -52.31 -36.73 -40.19
CA ASN A 103 -52.35 -35.76 -39.10
C ASN A 103 -51.79 -36.32 -37.78
N ARG A 104 -52.14 -37.56 -37.43
CA ARG A 104 -51.58 -38.24 -36.24
C ARG A 104 -50.06 -38.38 -36.35
N LEU A 105 -49.57 -38.81 -37.52
CA LEU A 105 -48.15 -38.91 -37.81
C LEU A 105 -47.43 -37.56 -37.69
N ALA A 106 -48.02 -36.48 -38.22
CA ALA A 106 -47.47 -35.13 -38.10
C ALA A 106 -47.36 -34.66 -36.64
N HIS A 107 -48.40 -34.88 -35.82
CA HIS A 107 -48.36 -34.54 -34.40
C HIS A 107 -47.31 -35.33 -33.63
N MET A 108 -47.16 -36.62 -33.92
CA MET A 108 -46.13 -37.47 -33.31
C MET A 108 -44.72 -37.00 -33.69
N ARG A 109 -44.48 -36.70 -34.97
CA ARG A 109 -43.20 -36.14 -35.46
C ARG A 109 -42.86 -34.81 -34.77
N LEU A 110 -43.85 -33.93 -34.61
CA LEU A 110 -43.70 -32.65 -33.92
C LEU A 110 -43.36 -32.83 -32.43
N LYS A 111 -44.06 -33.74 -31.75
CA LYS A 111 -43.78 -34.05 -30.34
C LYS A 111 -42.36 -34.58 -30.17
N ARG A 112 -41.94 -35.53 -31.02
CA ARG A 112 -40.58 -36.08 -31.00
C ARG A 112 -39.51 -35.00 -31.20
N GLY A 113 -39.69 -34.12 -32.19
CA GLY A 113 -38.76 -33.02 -32.42
C GLY A 113 -38.69 -32.04 -31.24
N ARG A 114 -39.84 -31.76 -30.58
CA ARG A 114 -39.90 -30.93 -29.39
C ARG A 114 -39.18 -31.57 -28.21
N ASP A 115 -39.42 -32.85 -27.95
CA ASP A 115 -38.84 -33.56 -26.81
C ASP A 115 -37.32 -33.70 -27.00
N GLN A 116 -36.86 -34.03 -28.21
CA GLN A 116 -35.43 -34.13 -28.54
C GLN A 116 -34.70 -32.78 -28.40
N THR A 117 -35.30 -31.69 -28.91
CA THR A 117 -34.71 -30.34 -28.76
C THR A 117 -34.72 -29.88 -27.30
N HIS A 118 -35.75 -30.23 -26.54
CA HIS A 118 -35.82 -29.92 -25.12
C HIS A 118 -34.76 -30.69 -24.30
N GLU A 119 -34.55 -31.97 -24.58
CA GLU A 119 -33.51 -32.78 -23.93
C GLU A 119 -32.10 -32.25 -24.23
N ALA A 120 -31.83 -31.92 -25.50
CA ALA A 120 -30.55 -31.32 -25.90
C ALA A 120 -30.32 -29.97 -25.20
N LYS A 121 -31.37 -29.14 -25.12
CA LYS A 121 -31.32 -27.87 -24.38
C LYS A 121 -30.97 -28.08 -22.90
N GLN A 122 -31.64 -29.02 -22.22
CA GLN A 122 -31.36 -29.30 -20.81
C GLN A 122 -29.89 -29.73 -20.59
N LYS A 123 -29.32 -30.55 -21.49
CA LYS A 123 -27.91 -30.93 -21.43
C LYS A 123 -26.98 -29.72 -21.57
N VAL A 124 -27.29 -28.80 -22.50
CA VAL A 124 -26.54 -27.54 -22.66
C VAL A 124 -26.65 -26.67 -21.42
N ASP A 125 -27.84 -26.53 -20.83
CA ASP A 125 -28.05 -25.73 -19.63
C ASP A 125 -27.22 -26.26 -18.43
N VAL A 126 -27.12 -27.59 -18.28
CA VAL A 126 -26.27 -28.22 -17.25
C VAL A 126 -24.79 -27.94 -17.49
N LEU A 127 -24.31 -28.11 -18.72
CA LEU A 127 -22.92 -27.80 -19.08
C LEU A 127 -22.60 -26.31 -18.89
N HIS A 128 -23.54 -25.43 -19.24
CA HIS A 128 -23.39 -23.99 -19.03
C HIS A 128 -23.28 -23.66 -17.54
N LEU A 129 -24.06 -24.32 -16.68
CA LEU A 129 -23.95 -24.15 -15.23
C LEU A 129 -22.57 -24.60 -14.69
N GLN A 130 -22.05 -25.73 -15.17
CA GLN A 130 -20.71 -26.19 -14.81
C GLN A 130 -19.63 -25.19 -15.26
N LEU A 131 -19.75 -24.63 -16.46
CA LEU A 131 -18.87 -23.58 -16.94
C LEU A 131 -18.92 -22.34 -16.03
N GLN A 132 -20.11 -21.88 -15.63
CA GLN A 132 -20.25 -20.75 -14.72
C GLN A 132 -19.58 -21.00 -13.35
N ASN A 133 -19.69 -22.22 -12.82
CA ASN A 133 -19.00 -22.59 -11.58
C ASN A 133 -17.47 -22.48 -11.73
N LEU A 134 -16.91 -22.98 -12.84
CA LEU A 134 -15.48 -22.88 -13.11
C LEU A 134 -15.02 -21.43 -13.34
N LEU A 135 -15.81 -20.62 -14.05
CA LEU A 135 -15.51 -19.20 -14.25
C LEU A 135 -15.48 -18.44 -12.91
N TYR A 136 -16.40 -18.78 -12.00
CA TYR A 136 -16.39 -18.20 -10.67
C TYR A 136 -15.14 -18.61 -9.88
N GLU A 137 -14.73 -19.88 -9.95
CA GLU A 137 -13.51 -20.37 -9.31
C GLU A 137 -12.26 -19.65 -9.85
N VAL A 138 -12.13 -19.54 -11.18
CA VAL A 138 -11.04 -18.79 -11.83
C VAL A 138 -11.02 -17.34 -11.34
N MET A 139 -12.18 -16.68 -11.31
CA MET A 139 -12.27 -15.30 -10.82
C MET A 139 -11.86 -15.20 -9.34
N HIS A 140 -12.25 -16.15 -8.50
CA HIS A 140 -11.89 -16.18 -7.09
C HIS A 140 -10.38 -16.35 -6.91
N LEU A 141 -9.78 -17.34 -7.58
CA LEU A 141 -8.34 -17.59 -7.55
C LEU A 141 -7.56 -16.37 -8.06
N GLN A 142 -8.01 -15.73 -9.14
CA GLN A 142 -7.38 -14.52 -9.64
C GLN A 142 -7.41 -13.38 -8.61
N LYS A 143 -8.52 -13.20 -7.89
CA LYS A 143 -8.61 -12.22 -6.79
C LYS A 143 -7.67 -12.57 -5.65
N GLU A 144 -7.54 -13.83 -5.28
CA GLU A 144 -6.59 -14.27 -4.26
C GLU A 144 -5.13 -14.04 -4.69
N ILE A 145 -4.79 -14.36 -5.94
CA ILE A 145 -3.46 -14.07 -6.51
C ILE A 145 -3.17 -12.58 -6.47
N SER A 146 -4.09 -11.72 -6.93
CA SER A 146 -3.92 -10.26 -6.84
C SER A 146 -3.69 -9.81 -5.41
N LYS A 147 -4.48 -10.31 -4.45
CA LYS A 147 -4.32 -9.99 -3.03
C LYS A 147 -2.95 -10.43 -2.49
N CYS A 148 -2.46 -11.60 -2.91
CA CYS A 148 -1.13 -12.07 -2.55
C CYS A 148 -0.01 -11.23 -3.18
N LEU A 149 -0.18 -10.76 -4.41
CA LEU A 149 0.78 -9.89 -5.10
C LEU A 149 0.77 -8.45 -4.57
N GLU A 150 -0.35 -7.98 -4.03
CA GLU A 150 -0.46 -6.69 -3.35
C GLU A 150 0.23 -6.69 -1.97
N PHE A 151 0.71 -7.84 -1.50
CA PHE A 151 1.48 -7.90 -0.26
C PHE A 151 2.79 -7.15 -0.42
N LYS A 152 2.85 -5.96 0.18
CA LYS A 152 4.08 -5.20 0.34
C LYS A 152 4.68 -5.48 1.69
N SER A 153 5.89 -6.02 1.69
CA SER A 153 6.62 -6.23 2.93
C SER A 153 7.40 -4.97 3.29
N LYS A 154 7.50 -4.68 4.60
CA LYS A 154 8.12 -3.44 5.10
C LYS A 154 9.57 -3.25 4.67
N HIS A 155 10.29 -4.33 4.32
CA HIS A 155 11.68 -4.24 3.88
C HIS A 155 11.86 -3.54 2.53
N GLU A 156 10.82 -3.44 1.70
CA GLU A 156 10.87 -2.69 0.42
C GLU A 156 11.00 -1.17 0.62
N GLU A 157 10.58 -0.66 1.77
CA GLU A 157 10.66 0.78 2.10
C GLU A 157 11.95 1.14 2.85
N ILE A 158 12.78 0.16 3.21
CA ILE A 158 14.00 0.39 3.99
C ILE A 158 15.17 0.59 3.02
N ASP A 159 15.80 1.76 3.10
CA ASP A 159 17.05 2.01 2.39
C ASP A 159 18.16 1.15 2.99
N LEU A 160 18.67 0.21 2.21
CA LEU A 160 19.71 -0.72 2.62
C LEU A 160 21.11 -0.26 2.21
N VAL A 161 22.12 -0.51 3.05
CA VAL A 161 23.55 -0.29 2.76
C VAL A 161 23.94 -0.97 1.47
N THR A 162 24.55 -0.25 0.52
CA THR A 162 24.96 -0.77 -0.80
C THR A 162 25.78 -2.06 -0.71
N GLU A 163 25.65 -2.91 -1.73
CA GLU A 163 26.28 -4.25 -1.76
C GLU A 163 27.81 -4.18 -1.58
N ASP A 164 28.46 -3.21 -2.21
CA ASP A 164 29.91 -3.02 -2.10
C ASP A 164 30.37 -2.73 -0.67
N VAL A 165 29.61 -1.91 0.06
CA VAL A 165 29.91 -1.57 1.45
C VAL A 165 29.60 -2.75 2.36
N PHE A 166 28.48 -3.45 2.11
CA PHE A 166 28.10 -4.65 2.83
C PHE A 166 29.20 -5.72 2.79
N TYR A 167 29.71 -6.09 1.61
CA TYR A 167 30.76 -7.11 1.51
C TYR A 167 32.12 -6.68 2.09
N LYS A 168 32.37 -5.37 2.22
CA LYS A 168 33.60 -4.85 2.83
C LYS A 168 33.55 -4.81 4.35
N GLU A 169 32.39 -4.46 4.91
CA GLU A 169 32.25 -4.18 6.35
C GLU A 169 31.63 -5.34 7.14
N ALA A 170 30.79 -6.17 6.51
CA ALA A 170 30.09 -7.24 7.19
C ALA A 170 31.01 -8.46 7.46
N PRO A 171 30.99 -9.03 8.67
CA PRO A 171 31.71 -10.24 9.02
C PRO A 171 31.37 -11.42 8.09
N PRO A 172 32.31 -12.33 7.82
CA PRO A 172 32.10 -13.48 6.96
C PRO A 172 30.99 -14.43 7.45
N GLU A 173 30.71 -14.45 8.75
CA GLU A 173 29.62 -15.22 9.36
C GLU A 173 28.23 -14.74 8.91
N ILE A 174 28.11 -13.46 8.55
CA ILE A 174 26.86 -12.81 8.13
C ILE A 174 26.83 -12.62 6.62
N SER A 175 27.92 -12.11 6.03
CA SER A 175 27.98 -11.83 4.59
C SER A 175 27.87 -13.08 3.72
N ARG A 176 28.32 -14.23 4.23
CA ARG A 176 28.22 -15.58 3.62
C ARG A 176 28.29 -15.55 2.09
N PRO A 177 29.42 -15.11 1.49
CA PRO A 177 29.49 -14.82 0.05
C PRO A 177 29.13 -16.00 -0.85
N HIS A 178 29.35 -17.23 -0.38
CA HIS A 178 29.01 -18.46 -1.08
C HIS A 178 27.50 -18.69 -1.28
N LEU A 179 26.67 -18.15 -0.38
CA LEU A 179 25.20 -18.22 -0.46
C LEU A 179 24.62 -16.94 -1.07
N THR A 180 25.12 -15.78 -0.66
CA THR A 180 24.56 -14.48 -1.04
C THR A 180 24.87 -14.08 -2.49
N ASN A 181 25.98 -14.55 -3.07
CA ASN A 181 26.29 -14.27 -4.48
C ASN A 181 25.38 -15.02 -5.47
N ASN A 182 24.77 -16.14 -5.04
CA ASN A 182 23.96 -16.99 -5.91
C ASN A 182 22.45 -16.75 -5.75
N ASP A 183 22.02 -16.18 -4.61
CA ASP A 183 20.61 -15.97 -4.28
C ASP A 183 20.37 -14.54 -3.76
N GLN A 184 19.63 -13.75 -4.53
CA GLN A 184 19.25 -12.37 -4.19
C GLN A 184 18.45 -12.28 -2.89
N HIS A 185 17.60 -13.28 -2.59
CA HIS A 185 16.82 -13.29 -1.36
C HIS A 185 17.71 -13.51 -0.13
N GLN A 186 18.70 -14.40 -0.25
CA GLN A 186 19.69 -14.59 0.83
C GLN A 186 20.55 -13.35 1.02
N LEU A 187 20.91 -12.66 -0.07
CA LEU A 187 21.62 -11.39 -0.01
C LEU A 187 20.82 -10.32 0.75
N THR A 188 19.52 -10.15 0.45
CA THR A 188 18.69 -9.15 1.14
C THR A 188 18.49 -9.49 2.62
N LEU A 189 18.29 -10.76 2.97
CA LEU A 189 18.23 -11.20 4.37
C LEU A 189 19.53 -10.92 5.11
N ALA A 190 20.67 -11.29 4.53
CA ALA A 190 21.97 -11.06 5.16
C ALA A 190 22.28 -9.55 5.34
N ARG A 191 21.88 -8.71 4.37
CA ARG A 191 21.98 -7.24 4.48
C ARG A 191 21.11 -6.69 5.61
N LEU A 192 19.87 -7.18 5.74
CA LEU A 192 18.96 -6.79 6.83
C LEU A 192 19.50 -7.20 8.21
N ASP A 193 20.04 -8.41 8.33
CA ASP A 193 20.63 -8.90 9.57
C ASP A 193 21.85 -8.07 9.99
N TRP A 194 22.72 -7.72 9.03
CA TRP A 194 23.86 -6.86 9.27
C TRP A 194 23.45 -5.47 9.75
N GLU A 195 22.47 -4.84 9.10
CA GLU A 195 21.96 -3.55 9.53
C GLU A 195 21.34 -3.58 10.91
N LEU A 196 20.61 -4.65 11.22
CA LEU A 196 20.02 -4.84 12.54
C LEU A 196 21.12 -4.91 13.61
N GLU A 197 22.20 -5.66 13.35
CA GLU A 197 23.33 -5.73 14.26
C GLU A 197 24.08 -4.39 14.38
N GLN A 198 24.27 -3.68 13.27
CA GLN A 198 24.85 -2.33 13.27
C GLN A 198 24.02 -1.36 14.11
N ARG A 199 22.69 -1.35 13.93
CA ARG A 199 21.80 -0.49 14.71
C ARG A 199 21.84 -0.83 16.20
N LYS A 200 21.91 -2.12 16.56
CA LYS A 200 22.10 -2.55 17.96
C LYS A 200 23.41 -2.04 18.54
N ARG A 201 24.52 -2.24 17.82
CA ARG A 201 25.86 -1.80 18.25
C ARG A 201 25.94 -0.28 18.39
N LEU A 202 25.37 0.46 17.45
CA LEU A 202 25.32 1.93 17.50
C LEU A 202 24.46 2.42 18.65
N ALA A 203 23.32 1.80 18.92
CA ALA A 203 22.47 2.13 20.06
C ALA A 203 23.18 1.90 21.40
N GLU A 204 23.93 0.80 21.52
CA GLU A 204 24.74 0.50 22.71
C GLU A 204 25.86 1.53 22.89
N LYS A 205 26.65 1.81 21.84
CA LYS A 205 27.69 2.83 21.86
C LYS A 205 27.15 4.23 22.17
N TYR A 206 25.98 4.57 21.65
CA TYR A 206 25.30 5.82 21.96
C TYR A 206 24.93 5.90 23.44
N LYS A 207 24.38 4.83 24.00
CA LYS A 207 24.06 4.73 25.43
C LYS A 207 25.31 4.87 26.30
N GLU A 208 26.40 4.17 25.96
CA GLU A 208 27.69 4.30 26.65
C GLU A 208 28.23 5.74 26.60
N SER A 209 28.19 6.36 25.42
CA SER A 209 28.62 7.75 25.22
C SER A 209 27.77 8.72 26.03
N LEU A 210 26.46 8.49 26.13
CA LEU A 210 25.54 9.27 26.95
C LEU A 210 25.87 9.14 28.44
N THR A 211 26.12 7.92 28.94
CA THR A 211 26.56 7.74 30.34
C THR A 211 27.90 8.41 30.62
N THR A 212 28.82 8.41 29.65
CA THR A 212 30.13 9.06 29.77
C THR A 212 29.97 10.58 29.80
N LYS A 213 29.12 11.13 28.93
CA LYS A 213 28.75 12.56 28.94
C LYS A 213 28.18 12.95 30.29
N GLU A 214 27.24 12.19 30.85
CA GLU A 214 26.65 12.46 32.18
C GLU A 214 27.70 12.42 33.29
N LYS A 215 28.64 11.45 33.27
CA LYS A 215 29.74 11.38 34.24
C LYS A 215 30.65 12.61 34.16
N ILE A 216 31.03 13.02 32.94
CA ILE A 216 31.87 14.19 32.72
C ILE A 216 31.12 15.45 33.17
N GLN A 217 29.83 15.57 32.85
CA GLN A 217 29.01 16.71 33.26
C GLN A 217 28.93 16.84 34.79
N LYS A 218 28.68 15.72 35.50
CA LYS A 218 28.72 15.70 36.98
C LYS A 218 30.10 16.07 37.52
N SER A 219 31.19 15.60 36.89
CA SER A 219 32.55 15.99 37.29
C SER A 219 32.81 17.48 37.09
N ILE A 220 32.30 18.06 36.01
CA ILE A 220 32.38 19.51 35.75
C ILE A 220 31.58 20.28 36.80
N GLU A 221 30.37 19.84 37.16
CA GLU A 221 29.54 20.45 38.20
C GLU A 221 30.28 20.46 39.55
N VAL A 222 30.82 19.32 39.99
CA VAL A 222 31.60 19.24 41.24
C VAL A 222 32.84 20.14 41.19
N LYS A 223 33.56 20.19 40.06
CA LYS A 223 34.72 21.09 39.91
C LYS A 223 34.30 22.56 39.94
N LYS A 224 33.17 22.92 39.33
CA LYS A 224 32.60 24.28 39.39
C LYS A 224 32.21 24.66 40.81
N GLU A 225 31.56 23.76 41.55
CA GLU A 225 31.21 23.98 42.96
C GLU A 225 32.47 24.15 43.83
N HIS A 226 33.52 23.35 43.61
CA HIS A 226 34.79 23.50 44.30
C HIS A 226 35.49 24.83 43.96
N LEU A 227 35.50 25.25 42.68
CA LEU A 227 36.04 26.56 42.31
C LEU A 227 35.22 27.70 42.93
N ALA A 228 33.90 27.58 42.94
CA ALA A 228 33.00 28.55 43.56
C ALA A 228 33.19 28.62 45.08
N SER A 229 33.52 27.51 45.75
CA SER A 229 33.82 27.51 47.19
C SER A 229 35.23 28.00 47.52
N LEU A 230 36.20 27.82 46.61
CA LEU A 230 37.56 28.32 46.75
C LEU A 230 37.64 29.85 46.59
N GLN A 231 36.84 30.42 45.68
CA GLN A 231 36.86 31.86 45.36
C GLN A 231 36.67 32.76 46.61
N PRO A 232 35.69 32.53 47.50
CA PRO A 232 35.58 33.28 48.76
C PRO A 232 36.80 33.13 49.68
N GLY A 233 37.40 31.93 49.74
CA GLY A 233 38.58 31.67 50.55
C GLY A 233 39.81 32.45 50.06
N LEU A 234 40.03 32.47 48.75
CA LEU A 234 41.09 33.28 48.13
C LEU A 234 40.85 34.78 48.32
N ASN A 235 39.60 35.24 48.15
CA ASN A 235 39.23 36.62 48.42
C ASN A 235 39.48 37.00 49.89
N ALA A 236 39.14 36.11 50.84
CA ALA A 236 39.38 36.35 52.26
C ALA A 236 40.88 36.44 52.59
N ILE A 237 41.71 35.57 51.99
CA ILE A 237 43.18 35.64 52.12
C ILE A 237 43.71 36.95 51.53
N MET A 238 43.23 37.34 50.35
CA MET A 238 43.62 38.60 49.70
C MET A 238 43.31 39.79 50.61
N GLN A 239 42.09 39.89 51.13
CA GLN A 239 41.67 40.96 52.05
C GLN A 239 42.47 40.94 53.36
N ALA A 240 42.73 39.76 53.93
CA ALA A 240 43.53 39.63 55.15
C ALA A 240 45.01 40.01 54.95
N SER A 241 45.52 39.93 53.71
CA SER A 241 46.89 40.30 53.38
C SER A 241 47.10 41.80 53.17
N LEU A 242 46.04 42.58 52.94
CA LEU A 242 46.11 44.03 52.70
C LEU A 242 46.84 44.81 53.80
N PRO A 243 46.59 44.61 55.11
CA PRO A 243 47.26 45.36 56.16
C PRO A 243 48.77 45.09 56.21
N VAL A 244 49.17 43.86 55.86
CA VAL A 244 50.60 43.48 55.79
C VAL A 244 51.25 44.09 54.55
N GLN A 245 50.56 44.14 53.42
CA GLN A 245 51.02 44.83 52.20
C GLN A 245 51.21 46.33 52.45
N GLU A 246 50.27 46.98 53.14
CA GLU A 246 50.36 48.39 53.52
C GLU A 246 51.54 48.63 54.48
N PHE A 247 51.71 47.78 55.48
CA PHE A 247 52.81 47.89 56.45
C PHE A 247 54.19 47.71 55.80
N LEU A 248 54.32 46.79 54.85
CA LEU A 248 55.58 46.52 54.14
C LEU A 248 55.76 47.42 52.90
N SER A 249 54.83 48.36 52.64
CA SER A 249 54.83 49.23 51.45
C SER A 249 54.97 48.45 50.14
N MET A 250 54.29 47.31 50.03
CA MET A 250 54.29 46.43 48.85
C MET A 250 52.89 46.35 48.21
N PRO A 251 52.51 47.32 47.35
CA PRO A 251 51.16 47.43 46.80
C PRO A 251 50.96 46.50 45.58
N PHE A 252 51.00 45.18 45.81
CA PHE A 252 50.83 44.19 44.74
C PHE A 252 49.45 44.27 44.09
N GLU A 253 48.38 44.51 44.87
CA GLU A 253 47.01 44.55 44.34
C GLU A 253 46.74 45.79 43.48
N GLN A 254 47.28 46.96 43.86
CA GLN A 254 47.17 48.18 43.05
C GLN A 254 47.96 48.04 41.75
N THR A 255 49.15 47.45 41.82
CA THR A 255 49.99 47.18 40.64
C THR A 255 49.32 46.21 39.66
N GLN A 256 48.68 45.14 40.17
CA GLN A 256 47.93 44.20 39.33
C GLN A 256 46.73 44.87 38.66
N LYS A 257 45.91 45.63 39.41
CA LYS A 257 44.77 46.36 38.83
C LYS A 257 45.21 47.33 37.74
N GLN A 258 46.28 48.09 37.95
CA GLN A 258 46.83 48.96 36.93
C GLN A 258 47.35 48.20 35.71
N THR A 259 47.94 47.02 35.90
CA THR A 259 48.41 46.16 34.79
C THR A 259 47.26 45.55 33.99
N GLU A 260 46.16 45.16 34.65
CA GLU A 260 44.95 44.69 33.98
C GLU A 260 44.30 45.79 33.15
N ILE A 261 44.20 47.01 33.70
CA ILE A 261 43.71 48.19 32.97
C ILE A 261 44.64 48.52 31.80
N ALA A 262 45.97 48.44 32.01
CA ALA A 262 46.95 48.72 30.98
C ALA A 262 46.84 47.79 29.75
N ARG A 263 46.30 46.57 29.89
CA ARG A 263 46.09 45.66 28.75
C ARG A 263 45.14 46.21 27.70
N HIS A 264 44.28 47.16 28.08
CA HIS A 264 43.33 47.80 27.16
C HIS A 264 43.87 49.09 26.54
N LEU A 265 45.08 49.51 26.90
CA LEU A 265 45.69 50.70 26.29
C LEU A 265 46.17 50.43 24.85
N PRO A 266 46.07 51.42 23.95
CA PRO A 266 46.69 51.38 22.64
C PRO A 266 48.19 51.03 22.72
N PRO A 267 48.77 50.30 21.74
CA PRO A 267 50.15 49.82 21.81
C PRO A 267 51.20 50.89 22.14
N PRO A 268 51.15 52.12 21.60
CA PRO A 268 52.10 53.18 21.97
C PRO A 268 52.00 53.61 23.44
N LEU A 269 50.77 53.70 23.97
CA LEU A 269 50.49 54.11 25.35
C LEU A 269 50.82 52.99 26.35
N TYR A 270 50.62 51.73 25.97
CA TYR A 270 51.04 50.58 26.76
C TYR A 270 52.57 50.54 26.92
N VAL A 271 53.33 50.76 25.83
CA VAL A 271 54.80 50.83 25.89
C VAL A 271 55.24 51.97 26.80
N LEU A 272 54.62 53.14 26.68
CA LEU A 272 54.91 54.28 27.57
C LEU A 272 54.63 53.95 29.04
N PHE A 273 53.50 53.30 29.34
CA PHE A 273 53.15 52.85 30.68
C PHE A 273 54.21 51.90 31.26
N VAL A 274 54.62 50.88 30.49
CA VAL A 274 55.62 49.90 30.94
C VAL A 274 56.97 50.58 31.20
N GLN A 275 57.41 51.46 30.30
CA GLN A 275 58.68 52.17 30.44
C GLN A 275 58.67 53.15 31.61
N ALA A 276 57.59 53.92 31.79
CA ALA A 276 57.44 54.86 32.89
C ALA A 276 57.38 54.14 34.24
N ASN A 277 56.66 53.01 34.33
CA ASN A 277 56.59 52.20 35.54
C ASN A 277 57.95 51.54 35.86
N ALA A 278 58.66 51.03 34.84
CA ALA A 278 60.01 50.50 35.00
C ALA A 278 61.00 51.57 35.51
N TYR A 279 60.93 52.79 34.97
CA TYR A 279 61.77 53.90 35.41
C TYR A 279 61.46 54.36 36.85
N GLY A 280 60.17 54.44 37.21
CA GLY A 280 59.74 54.77 38.58
C GLY A 280 60.18 53.73 39.62
N GLN A 281 60.25 52.45 39.24
CA GLN A 281 60.74 51.40 40.13
C GLN A 281 62.28 51.37 40.22
N ALA A 282 62.99 51.63 39.12
CA ALA A 282 64.44 51.47 39.03
C ALA A 282 65.25 52.71 39.44
N CYS A 283 64.77 53.91 39.14
CA CYS A 283 65.56 55.14 39.23
C CYS A 283 64.96 56.19 40.17
N ASP A 284 63.65 56.46 40.09
CA ASP A 284 63.01 57.52 40.86
C ASP A 284 61.68 57.08 41.48
N LYS A 285 61.69 56.83 42.79
CA LYS A 285 60.52 56.39 43.57
C LYS A 285 59.46 57.49 43.76
N SER A 286 59.72 58.72 43.34
CA SER A 286 58.74 59.83 43.40
C SER A 286 57.83 59.91 42.17
N LEU A 287 58.11 59.13 41.13
CA LEU A 287 57.29 59.06 39.92
C LEU A 287 56.09 58.11 40.13
N SER A 288 54.87 58.65 40.15
CA SER A 288 53.62 57.87 40.15
C SER A 288 52.96 57.88 38.78
N VAL A 289 52.63 56.70 38.24
CA VAL A 289 51.93 56.55 36.96
C VAL A 289 50.51 56.04 37.23
N SER A 290 49.49 56.72 36.69
CA SER A 290 48.08 56.33 36.81
C SER A 290 47.38 56.40 35.47
N ILE A 291 46.58 55.36 35.15
CA ILE A 291 45.75 55.30 33.94
C ILE A 291 44.35 55.77 34.34
N ASN A 292 43.83 56.84 33.73
CA ASN A 292 42.47 57.32 33.99
C ASN A 292 41.67 57.32 32.69
N GLY A 293 40.52 56.64 32.66
CA GLY A 293 39.59 56.69 31.54
C GLY A 293 38.49 55.66 31.72
N ASP A 294 37.59 55.57 30.74
CA ASP A 294 36.51 54.58 30.78
C ASP A 294 37.02 53.21 30.32
N VAL A 295 37.14 52.30 31.27
CA VAL A 295 37.64 50.93 31.04
C VAL A 295 36.64 50.11 30.21
N ASP A 296 35.35 50.43 30.25
CA ASP A 296 34.32 49.68 29.54
C ASP A 296 34.27 50.07 28.05
N GLU A 297 34.50 51.34 27.74
CA GLU A 297 34.61 51.85 26.35
C GLU A 297 35.88 51.34 25.65
N ALA A 298 37.03 51.36 26.33
CA ALA A 298 38.28 50.84 25.78
C ALA A 298 38.27 49.31 25.57
N LYS A 299 37.55 48.56 26.42
CA LYS A 299 37.30 47.13 26.17
C LYS A 299 36.50 46.91 24.88
N ALA A 300 35.53 47.77 24.57
CA ALA A 300 34.74 47.68 23.35
C ALA A 300 35.59 47.94 22.09
N LEU A 301 36.49 48.93 22.14
CA LEU A 301 37.41 49.29 21.05
C LEU A 301 38.51 48.24 20.79
N SER A 302 38.91 47.47 21.81
CA SER A 302 39.93 46.42 21.67
C SER A 302 39.46 45.15 20.93
N LYS A 303 38.16 45.02 20.64
CA LYS A 303 37.65 43.96 19.75
C LYS A 303 37.78 44.42 18.30
N PRO A 304 38.43 43.65 17.39
CA PRO A 304 38.46 44.03 15.98
C PRO A 304 37.03 44.02 15.41
N PRO A 305 36.66 45.00 14.57
CA PRO A 305 35.34 45.08 13.95
C PRO A 305 35.18 43.99 12.88
N GLU A 306 34.02 43.33 12.86
CA GLU A 306 33.54 42.57 11.69
C GLU A 306 33.24 43.53 10.54
N ASP A 307 33.53 43.07 9.31
CA ASP A 307 33.40 43.77 8.03
C ASP A 307 32.13 44.63 7.85
N SER A 308 32.30 45.90 7.46
CA SER A 308 31.48 46.53 6.40
C SER A 308 31.94 47.96 6.04
N GLN A 309 32.43 48.08 4.80
CA GLN A 309 32.22 49.15 3.80
C GLN A 309 32.44 50.64 4.15
N ASP A 310 33.44 51.20 3.44
CA ASP A 310 33.46 52.46 2.69
C ASP A 310 32.58 53.62 3.19
N ASP A 311 33.21 54.71 3.66
CA ASP A 311 33.36 55.93 2.84
C ASP A 311 34.13 57.02 3.60
N GLU A 312 34.91 57.75 2.80
CA GLU A 312 35.73 58.92 3.10
C GLU A 312 34.94 60.08 3.74
N SER A 313 35.52 60.79 4.71
CA SER A 313 35.38 62.25 4.76
C SER A 313 36.43 62.92 5.65
N ASP A 314 37.08 63.90 5.05
CA ASP A 314 38.14 64.81 5.47
C ASP A 314 37.60 66.00 6.29
N SER A 315 38.34 66.46 7.32
CA SER A 315 38.49 67.90 7.62
C SER A 315 39.59 68.18 8.66
N ASP A 316 40.60 68.94 8.23
CA ASP A 316 41.57 69.71 9.03
C ASP A 316 40.94 70.82 9.90
N ALA A 317 41.52 71.08 11.08
CA ALA A 317 41.94 72.42 11.54
C ALA A 317 42.57 72.38 12.96
N GLU A 318 43.77 72.96 13.06
CA GLU A 318 44.53 73.34 14.28
C GLU A 318 43.78 74.47 15.06
N GLU A 319 44.02 74.86 16.32
CA GLU A 319 45.26 75.08 17.08
C GLU A 319 44.92 75.38 18.58
N GLU A 320 45.80 74.91 19.49
CA GLU A 320 46.22 75.31 20.87
C GLU A 320 45.34 76.15 21.86
N GLN A 321 45.42 76.01 23.21
CA GLN A 321 46.63 76.16 24.05
C GLN A 321 46.44 75.77 25.56
N GLU A 322 47.43 75.06 26.14
CA GLU A 322 48.02 74.99 27.54
C GLU A 322 47.16 74.81 28.83
N LYS A 323 47.54 74.15 29.97
CA LYS A 323 48.78 73.56 30.54
C LYS A 323 48.48 72.70 31.82
N THR A 324 49.11 71.53 31.99
CA THR A 324 49.69 70.90 33.23
C THR A 324 50.07 69.42 32.96
N VAL A 325 51.25 68.94 33.38
CA VAL A 325 51.72 67.56 33.08
C VAL A 325 51.53 66.63 34.27
N SER A 326 50.37 65.98 34.28
CA SER A 326 50.17 64.66 34.88
C SER A 326 50.19 63.68 33.71
N LEU A 327 50.97 62.60 33.79
CA LEU A 327 50.91 61.54 32.78
C LEU A 327 49.71 60.66 33.09
N VAL A 328 48.55 61.22 32.80
CA VAL A 328 47.29 60.51 32.75
C VAL A 328 47.23 59.86 31.38
N LEU A 329 47.45 58.55 31.35
CA LEU A 329 47.12 57.78 30.17
C LEU A 329 45.60 57.66 30.15
N TYR A 330 44.98 58.37 29.22
CA TYR A 330 43.57 58.18 28.91
C TYR A 330 43.41 56.92 28.08
N LEU A 331 42.45 56.10 28.49
CA LEU A 331 42.02 54.91 27.77
C LEU A 331 41.44 55.27 26.41
#